data_AF-A0A5E5QER2-F1
#
_entry.id   AF-A0A5E5QER2-F1
#
_cell.length_a   1.000
_cell.length_b   1.000
_cell.length_c   1.000
_cell.angle_alpha   90.00
_cell.angle_beta   90.00
_cell.angle_gamma   90.00
#
_symmetry.space_group_name_H-M   'P 1'
#
loop_
_entity.id
_entity.type
_entity.pdbx_description
1 polymer ?
#
loop_
_entity_poly.entity_id
_entity_poly.type
_entity_poly.pdbx_seq_one_letter_code
_entity_poly.pdbx_strand_id
1 'polypeptide(L)'
;SWDKVSPTITTQFSSYGSGRFGHPDQDRAISIREGALLQTFPKDYDFGEEIKTVEVSRHIGNAVPPKLGLVIGKQIVNHIRKNYV
;
A
#
# COMPACT_ATOMS: atom_id res chain seq x y z
N SER A 1 -6.92 14.60 6.25
CA SER A 1 -6.08 15.72 6.73
C SER A 1 -4.63 15.31 6.58
N TRP A 2 -3.78 16.23 6.14
CA TRP A 2 -2.37 16.00 5.83
C TRP A 2 -1.52 15.63 7.06
N ASP A 3 -1.87 16.14 8.24
CA ASP A 3 -1.08 15.98 9.46
C ASP A 3 -1.41 14.70 10.25
N LYS A 4 -2.20 13.79 9.66
CA LYS A 4 -2.62 12.54 10.31
C LYS A 4 -2.15 11.34 9.51
N VAL A 5 -1.85 10.26 10.23
CA VAL A 5 -1.59 8.96 9.60
C VAL A 5 -2.82 8.47 8.85
N SER A 6 -2.60 7.78 7.73
CA SER A 6 -3.67 7.09 7.02
C SER A 6 -4.27 5.99 7.90
N PRO A 7 -5.60 5.75 7.83
CA PRO A 7 -6.16 4.48 8.30
C PRO A 7 -5.57 3.31 7.49
N THR A 8 -5.81 2.08 7.97
CA THR A 8 -5.47 0.87 7.23
C THR A 8 -6.06 0.90 5.82
N ILE A 9 -5.22 0.74 4.81
CA ILE A 9 -5.63 0.67 3.41
C ILE A 9 -6.27 -0.70 3.17
N THR A 10 -7.60 -0.72 2.99
CA THR A 10 -8.41 -1.93 2.77
C THR A 10 -8.73 -2.14 1.29
N THR A 11 -9.28 -3.28 0.90
CA THR A 11 -9.52 -3.64 -0.52
C THR A 11 -10.42 -2.68 -1.30
N GLN A 12 -11.20 -1.85 -0.62
CA GLN A 12 -12.14 -0.89 -1.21
C GLN A 12 -11.79 0.58 -0.90
N PHE A 13 -10.54 0.86 -0.55
CA PHE A 13 -10.09 2.21 -0.15
C PHE A 13 -10.40 3.30 -1.19
N SER A 14 -10.51 2.94 -2.48
CA SER A 14 -10.81 3.86 -3.58
C SER A 14 -12.29 4.23 -3.69
N SER A 15 -13.16 3.63 -2.86
CA SER A 15 -14.57 3.98 -2.75
C SER A 15 -14.80 4.89 -1.54
N TYR A 16 -15.45 6.04 -1.77
CA TYR A 16 -15.69 7.03 -0.72
C TYR A 16 -16.58 6.50 0.42
N GLY A 17 -17.50 5.58 0.10
CA GLY A 17 -18.43 5.01 1.08
C GLY A 17 -17.86 3.88 1.95
N SER A 18 -16.65 3.40 1.68
CA SER A 18 -16.07 2.23 2.35
C SER A 18 -15.31 2.56 3.63
N GLY A 19 -15.20 3.84 3.99
CA GLY A 19 -14.52 4.28 5.20
C GLY A 19 -14.00 5.71 5.12
N ARG A 20 -13.02 6.03 5.97
CA ARG A 20 -12.41 7.37 6.04
C ARG A 20 -11.28 7.52 5.01
N PHE A 21 -11.61 7.32 3.73
CA PHE A 21 -10.65 7.35 2.62
C PHE A 21 -10.78 8.58 1.73
N GLY A 22 -11.39 9.66 2.23
CA GLY A 22 -11.46 10.95 1.52
C GLY A 22 -10.08 11.59 1.36
N HIS A 23 -9.83 12.16 0.20
CA HIS A 23 -8.64 12.98 -0.03
C HIS A 23 -8.70 14.24 0.88
N PRO A 24 -7.58 14.69 1.48
CA PRO A 24 -7.60 15.79 2.45
C PRO A 24 -8.20 17.11 1.93
N ASP A 25 -8.00 17.41 0.63
CA ASP A 25 -8.37 18.69 0.02
C ASP A 25 -9.31 18.56 -1.20
N GLN A 26 -9.62 17.35 -1.64
CA GLN A 26 -10.37 17.13 -2.89
C GLN A 26 -11.63 16.33 -2.59
N ASP A 27 -12.72 16.65 -3.27
CA ASP A 27 -14.04 16.01 -3.10
C ASP A 27 -14.09 14.61 -3.77
N ARG A 28 -13.16 13.74 -3.40
CA ARG A 28 -13.04 12.37 -3.88
C ARG A 28 -12.39 11.47 -2.84
N ALA A 29 -12.49 10.16 -3.06
CA ALA A 29 -11.65 9.20 -2.34
C ALA A 29 -10.19 9.30 -2.80
N ILE A 30 -9.27 8.75 -2.01
CA ILE A 30 -7.88 8.61 -2.41
C ILE A 30 -7.78 7.71 -3.65
N SER A 31 -6.88 8.06 -4.56
CA SER A 31 -6.64 7.34 -5.80
C SER A 31 -5.91 6.02 -5.54
N ILE A 32 -5.94 5.13 -6.53
CA ILE A 32 -5.17 3.87 -6.49
C ILE A 32 -3.70 4.13 -6.20
N ARG A 33 -3.11 5.14 -6.84
CA ARG A 33 -1.69 5.47 -6.65
C ARG A 33 -1.42 6.02 -5.26
N GLU A 34 -2.30 6.85 -4.71
CA GLU A 34 -2.19 7.33 -3.33
C GLU A 34 -2.25 6.16 -2.32
N GLY A 35 -3.21 5.23 -2.49
CA GLY A 35 -3.29 4.03 -1.67
C GLY A 35 -2.06 3.13 -1.77
N ALA A 36 -1.50 2.96 -2.97
CA ALA A 36 -0.26 2.21 -3.21
C ALA A 36 0.94 2.85 -2.47
N LEU A 37 1.08 4.18 -2.54
CA LEU A 37 2.14 4.91 -1.86
C LEU A 37 2.02 4.79 -0.34
N LEU A 38 0.80 4.86 0.21
CA LEU A 38 0.54 4.63 1.63
C LEU A 38 0.88 3.19 2.06
N GLN A 39 0.68 2.22 1.17
CA GLN A 39 1.16 0.85 1.33
C GLN A 39 2.66 0.67 1.03
N THR A 40 3.41 1.75 0.79
CA THR A 40 4.87 1.75 0.53
C THR A 40 5.30 1.07 -0.78
N PHE A 41 4.40 0.92 -1.74
CA PHE A 41 4.80 0.53 -3.09
C PHE A 41 5.70 1.61 -3.72
N PRO A 42 6.68 1.21 -4.56
CA PRO A 42 7.40 2.15 -5.40
C PRO A 42 6.45 3.02 -6.23
N LYS A 43 6.82 4.28 -6.47
CA LYS A 43 5.99 5.24 -7.20
C LYS A 43 5.67 4.78 -8.63
N ASP A 44 6.62 4.08 -9.22
CA ASP A 44 6.64 3.49 -10.56
C ASP A 44 6.24 2.02 -10.59
N TYR A 45 5.71 1.47 -9.49
CA TYR A 45 5.24 0.08 -9.49
C TYR A 45 4.09 -0.09 -10.48
N ASP A 46 4.28 -1.04 -11.41
CA ASP A 46 3.32 -1.44 -12.41
C ASP A 46 2.41 -2.56 -11.85
N PHE A 47 1.11 -2.30 -11.89
CA PHE A 47 0.08 -3.25 -11.44
C PHE A 47 -0.54 -4.03 -12.61
N GLY A 48 -0.05 -3.84 -13.83
CA GLY A 48 -0.55 -4.45 -15.06
C GLY A 48 -1.59 -3.59 -15.78
N GLU A 49 -1.47 -3.49 -17.11
CA GLU A 49 -2.30 -2.61 -17.95
C GLU A 49 -3.73 -3.11 -18.17
N GLU A 50 -3.97 -4.43 -18.08
CA GLU A 50 -5.28 -5.05 -18.34
C GLU A 50 -6.12 -5.31 -17.08
N ILE A 51 -5.65 -4.90 -15.89
CA ILE A 51 -6.33 -5.17 -14.61
C ILE A 51 -7.33 -4.06 -14.29
N LYS A 52 -8.55 -4.44 -13.89
CA LYS A 52 -9.57 -3.46 -13.50
C LYS A 52 -9.11 -2.71 -12.25
N THR A 53 -9.42 -1.43 -12.18
CA THR A 53 -9.10 -0.56 -11.03
C THR A 53 -9.54 -1.14 -9.67
N VAL A 54 -10.70 -1.81 -9.63
CA VAL A 54 -11.22 -2.47 -8.41
C VAL A 54 -10.37 -3.69 -7.99
N GLU A 55 -9.80 -4.40 -8.95
CA GLU A 55 -8.89 -5.51 -8.67
C GLU A 55 -7.55 -5.00 -8.18
N VAL A 56 -7.04 -3.91 -8.76
CA VAL A 56 -5.82 -3.25 -8.28
C VAL A 56 -5.99 -2.74 -6.85
N SER A 57 -7.12 -2.10 -6.51
CA SER A 57 -7.38 -1.66 -5.12
C SER A 57 -7.42 -2.85 -4.16
N ARG A 58 -7.99 -3.98 -4.58
CA ARG A 58 -8.00 -5.23 -3.81
C ARG A 58 -6.59 -5.80 -3.62
N HIS A 59 -5.75 -5.80 -4.66
CA HIS A 59 -4.36 -6.25 -4.56
C HIS A 59 -3.56 -5.38 -3.59
N ILE A 60 -3.67 -4.06 -3.71
CA ILE A 60 -3.01 -3.11 -2.81
C ILE A 60 -3.50 -3.27 -1.37
N GLY A 61 -4.81 -3.39 -1.15
CA GLY A 61 -5.38 -3.53 0.19
C GLY A 61 -5.01 -4.84 0.88
N ASN A 62 -4.83 -5.93 0.13
CA ASN A 62 -4.40 -7.23 0.66
C ASN A 62 -2.88 -7.37 0.81
N ALA A 63 -2.10 -6.50 0.18
CA ALA A 63 -0.65 -6.62 0.19
C ALA A 63 -0.05 -6.33 1.57
N VAL A 64 1.04 -7.02 1.89
CA VAL A 64 1.97 -6.59 2.94
C VAL A 64 2.75 -5.39 2.40
N PRO A 65 2.93 -4.29 3.17
CA PRO A 65 3.70 -3.14 2.71
C PRO A 65 5.11 -3.56 2.24
N PRO A 66 5.55 -3.25 0.99
CA PRO A 66 6.86 -3.68 0.50
C PRO A 66 8.03 -3.26 1.38
N LYS A 67 7.97 -2.07 1.99
CA LYS A 67 9.01 -1.60 2.92
C LYS A 67 9.09 -2.45 4.19
N LEU A 68 7.95 -2.94 4.69
CA LEU A 68 7.92 -3.86 5.83
C LEU A 68 8.57 -5.20 5.44
N GLY A 69 8.18 -5.76 4.28
CA GLY A 69 8.78 -6.98 3.74
C GLY A 69 10.29 -6.87 3.57
N LEU A 70 10.79 -5.74 3.06
CA LEU A 70 12.22 -5.46 2.92
C LEU A 70 12.95 -5.47 4.27
N VAL A 71 12.40 -4.79 5.29
CA VAL A 71 13.05 -4.70 6.61
C VAL A 71 13.11 -6.07 7.26
N ILE A 72 12.00 -6.83 7.23
CA ILE A 72 11.96 -8.19 7.78
C ILE A 72 12.93 -9.11 7.02
N GLY A 73 12.92 -9.08 5.69
CA GLY A 73 13.82 -9.89 4.86
C GLY A 73 15.29 -9.62 5.15
N LYS A 74 15.68 -8.35 5.34
CA LYS A 74 17.04 -7.99 5.77
C LYS A 74 17.42 -8.61 7.11
N GLN A 75 16.52 -8.60 8.09
CA GLN A 75 16.79 -9.20 9.40
C GLN A 75 16.99 -10.72 9.29
N ILE A 76 16.17 -11.40 8.48
CA ILE A 76 16.32 -12.83 8.24
C ILE A 76 17.69 -13.14 7.62
N VAL A 77 18.06 -12.41 6.56
CA VAL A 77 19.38 -12.59 5.91
C VAL A 77 20.53 -12.34 6.89
N ASN A 78 20.44 -11.29 7.70
CA ASN A 78 21.45 -10.98 8.70
C ASN A 78 21.56 -12.09 9.76
N HIS A 79 20.43 -12.64 10.22
CA HIS A 79 20.42 -13.75 11.16
C HIS A 79 21.10 -14.98 10.56
N ILE A 80 20.79 -15.32 9.31
CA ILE A 80 21.41 -16.47 8.63
C ILE A 80 22.93 -16.28 8.52
N ARG A 81 23.36 -15.10 8.05
CA ARG A 81 24.79 -14.76 7.90
C ARG A 81 25.56 -14.76 9.21
N LYS A 82 24.91 -14.46 10.34
CA LYS A 82 25.57 -14.41 11.65
C LYS A 82 25.73 -15.80 12.29
N ASN A 83 24.83 -16.73 11.99
CA ASN A 83 24.74 -18.01 12.71
C ASN A 83 25.10 -19.24 11.86
N TYR A 84 25.11 -19.13 10.53
CA TYR A 84 25.23 -20.27 9.62
C TYR A 84 26.21 -20.05 8.44
N VAL A 85 26.83 -18.87 8.34
CA VAL A 85 27.90 -18.54 7.38
C VAL A 85 29.10 -18.06 8.17
#